data_AF-A0A7J6UQF1-F1
#
_entry.id   AF-A0A7J6UQF1-F1
#
_cell.length_a   1.000
_cell.length_b   1.000
_cell.length_c   1.000
_cell.angle_alpha   90.00
_cell.angle_beta   90.00
_cell.angle_gamma   90.00
#
_symmetry.space_group_name_H-M   'P 1'
#
loop_
_entity.id
_entity.type
_entity.pdbx_description
1 polymer ?
#
loop_
_entity_poly.entity_id
_entity_poly.type
_entity_poly.pdbx_seq_one_letter_code
_entity_poly.pdbx_strand_id
1 'polypeptide(L)'
;FTQNWRSINANLLEDIRLSQQEPPRRCGMPEGLPHSARAQFNETELTHTLIMYFGAGGETTASAIVRLIQYLCMYPEIQKRARAEATSIEELSATSIEYMPFIEACLMETIR
;
A
#
# COMPACT_ATOMS: atom_id res chain seq x y z
N PHE A 1 -15.49 17.80 -13.08
CA PHE A 1 -14.48 16.81 -12.65
C PHE A 1 -13.08 17.41 -12.43
N THR A 2 -12.61 18.38 -13.21
CA THR A 2 -11.25 18.97 -13.08
C THR A 2 -11.07 19.98 -11.93
N GLN A 3 -12.15 20.64 -11.50
CA GLN A 3 -12.07 21.70 -10.48
C GLN A 3 -11.79 21.15 -9.08
N ASN A 4 -12.30 19.94 -8.78
CA ASN A 4 -12.12 19.28 -7.49
C ASN A 4 -10.67 18.79 -7.27
N TRP A 5 -9.99 18.37 -8.35
CA TRP A 5 -8.60 17.91 -8.26
C TRP A 5 -7.62 19.03 -7.89
N ARG A 6 -7.86 20.25 -8.38
CA ARG A 6 -7.02 21.41 -8.06
C ARG A 6 -7.15 21.82 -6.60
N SER A 7 -8.38 21.79 -6.05
CA SER A 7 -8.60 22.07 -4.63
C SER A 7 -8.06 20.98 -3.72
N ILE A 8 -8.21 19.70 -4.12
CA ILE A 8 -7.65 18.57 -3.38
C ILE A 8 -6.12 18.67 -3.33
N ASN A 9 -5.46 18.96 -4.46
CA ASN A 9 -4.00 19.15 -4.49
C ASN A 9 -3.55 20.36 -3.69
N ALA A 10 -4.29 21.47 -3.71
CA ALA A 10 -3.95 22.64 -2.91
C ALA A 10 -4.04 22.36 -1.41
N ASN A 11 -5.09 21.66 -0.97
CA ASN A 11 -5.26 21.26 0.43
C ASN A 11 -4.18 20.24 0.86
N LEU A 12 -3.86 19.26 0.01
CA LEU A 12 -2.77 18.30 0.26
C LEU A 12 -1.41 18.98 0.39
N LEU A 13 -1.13 19.99 -0.44
CA LEU A 13 0.12 20.74 -0.38
C LEU A 13 0.21 21.61 0.88
N GLU A 14 -0.90 22.21 1.31
CA GLU A 14 -0.99 22.90 2.59
C GLU A 14 -0.82 21.95 3.77
N ASP A 15 -1.44 20.77 3.74
CA ASP A 15 -1.28 19.75 4.79
C ASP A 15 0.16 19.24 4.87
N ILE A 16 0.83 19.04 3.73
CA ILE A 16 2.25 18.68 3.69
C ILE A 16 3.10 19.82 4.26
N ARG A 17 2.81 21.07 3.89
CA ARG A 17 3.53 22.25 4.37
C ARG A 17 3.34 22.48 5.88
N LEU A 18 2.14 22.24 6.40
CA LEU A 18 1.81 22.31 7.82
C LEU A 18 2.48 21.16 8.59
N SER A 19 2.51 19.95 8.03
CA SER A 19 3.21 18.80 8.63
C SER A 19 4.72 18.98 8.70
N GLN A 20 5.31 19.77 7.80
CA GLN A 20 6.74 20.11 7.79
C GLN A 20 7.10 21.21 8.81
N GLN A 21 6.11 21.95 9.34
CA GLN A 21 6.30 23.01 10.32
C GLN A 21 6.08 22.57 11.76
N GLU A 22 5.44 21.42 12.01
CA GLU A 22 5.43 20.85 13.35
C GLU A 22 6.87 20.45 13.73
N PRO A 23 7.39 20.90 14.90
CA PRO A 23 8.63 20.34 15.41
C PRO A 23 8.43 18.82 15.49
N PRO A 24 9.45 17.99 15.17
CA PRO A 24 9.28 16.55 15.14
C PRO A 24 8.61 16.15 16.44
N ARG A 25 7.40 15.58 16.36
CA ARG A 25 6.69 15.10 17.54
C ARG A 25 7.68 14.19 18.24
N ARG A 26 8.28 14.69 19.33
CA ARG A 26 9.04 13.83 20.23
C ARG A 26 7.99 12.85 20.68
N CYS A 27 8.02 11.66 20.10
CA CYS A 27 7.37 10.51 20.69
C CYS A 27 7.93 10.51 22.11
N GLY A 28 7.12 10.97 23.07
CA GLY A 28 7.47 10.95 24.47
C GLY A 28 7.61 9.47 24.78
N MET A 29 8.85 8.98 24.70
CA MET A 29 9.19 7.66 25.18
C MET A 29 8.67 7.61 26.62
N PRO A 30 7.84 6.62 26.99
CA PRO A 30 7.48 6.44 28.39
C PRO A 30 8.78 6.38 29.20
N GLU A 31 8.93 7.30 30.16
CA GLU A 31 10.09 7.40 31.05
C GLU A 31 10.15 6.14 31.90
N GLY A 32 10.80 5.09 31.40
CA GLY A 32 10.88 3.81 32.11
C GLY A 32 11.37 2.58 31.36
N LEU A 33 11.72 2.65 30.06
CA LEU A 33 12.23 1.44 29.37
C LEU A 33 13.71 1.15 29.71
N PRO A 34 14.08 -0.13 29.96
CA PRO A 34 15.43 -0.53 30.33
C PRO A 34 16.45 -0.16 29.25
N HIS A 35 17.65 0.24 29.70
CA HIS A 35 18.72 0.83 28.89
C HIS A 35 19.31 -0.08 27.79
N SER A 36 18.84 -1.32 27.65
CA SER A 36 19.21 -2.26 26.58
C SER A 36 18.33 -2.14 25.32
N ALA A 37 17.27 -1.34 25.31
CA ALA A 37 16.39 -1.13 24.14
C ALA A 37 16.89 -0.02 23.18
N ARG A 38 18.15 0.40 23.29
CA ARG A 38 18.78 1.42 22.42
C ARG A 38 19.47 0.83 21.19
N ALA A 39 18.93 -0.23 20.59
CA ALA A 39 19.25 -0.54 19.20
C ALA A 39 18.53 0.50 18.32
N GLN A 40 19.01 1.75 18.41
CA GLN A 40 18.53 2.88 17.63
C GLN A 40 19.10 2.68 16.23
N PHE A 41 18.27 2.25 15.29
CA PHE A 41 18.63 2.22 13.87
C PHE A 41 19.24 3.57 13.49
N ASN A 42 20.39 3.53 12.84
CA ASN A 42 21.00 4.76 12.32
C ASN A 42 20.07 5.35 11.25
N GLU A 43 20.03 6.67 11.11
CA GLU A 43 19.21 7.35 10.08
C GLU A 43 19.49 6.77 8.69
N THR A 44 20.76 6.50 8.40
CA THR A 44 21.19 5.83 7.17
C THR A 44 20.58 4.43 7.03
N GLU A 45 20.56 3.61 8.09
CA GLU A 45 19.98 2.26 8.03
C GLU A 45 18.47 2.31 7.81
N LEU A 46 17.78 3.28 8.43
CA LEU A 46 16.35 3.50 8.21
C LEU A 46 16.08 3.91 6.75
N THR A 47 16.84 4.87 6.23
CA THR A 47 16.73 5.31 4.84
C THR A 47 16.98 4.16 3.87
N HIS A 48 18.03 3.38 4.08
CA HIS A 48 18.33 2.21 3.24
C HIS A 48 17.23 1.16 3.30
N THR A 49 16.66 0.92 4.48
CA THR A 49 15.54 -0.02 4.65
C THR A 49 14.30 0.44 3.87
N LEU A 50 13.97 1.73 3.94
CA LEU A 50 12.84 2.30 3.20
C LEU A 50 13.07 2.24 1.68
N ILE A 51 14.27 2.58 1.22
CA ILE A 51 14.63 2.48 -0.20
C ILE A 51 14.50 1.04 -0.67
N MET A 52 14.97 0.07 0.11
CA MET A 52 14.86 -1.34 -0.27
C MET A 52 13.41 -1.81 -0.27
N TYR A 53 12.61 -1.43 0.71
CA TYR A 53 11.21 -1.81 0.80
C TYR A 53 10.38 -1.26 -0.36
N PHE A 54 10.48 0.04 -0.64
CA PHE A 54 9.71 0.67 -1.72
C PHE A 54 10.28 0.39 -3.10
N GLY A 55 11.61 0.36 -3.24
CA GLY A 55 12.27 0.06 -4.51
C GLY A 55 12.03 -1.38 -4.93
N ALA A 56 12.46 -2.34 -4.10
CA ALA A 56 12.31 -3.75 -4.44
C ALA A 56 10.83 -4.18 -4.41
N GLY A 57 10.08 -3.81 -3.38
CA GLY A 57 8.68 -4.22 -3.23
C GLY A 57 7.73 -3.52 -4.20
N GLY A 58 8.00 -2.27 -4.55
CA GLY A 58 7.16 -1.49 -5.47
C GLY A 58 7.19 -2.05 -6.88
N GLU A 59 8.39 -2.27 -7.44
CA GLU A 59 8.55 -2.79 -8.79
C GLU A 59 7.97 -4.20 -8.94
N THR A 60 8.24 -5.10 -7.99
CA THR A 60 7.75 -6.48 -8.05
C THR A 60 6.22 -6.55 -7.92
N THR A 61 5.64 -5.79 -7.00
CA THR A 61 4.18 -5.78 -6.78
C THR A 61 3.46 -5.16 -7.97
N ALA A 62 3.96 -4.04 -8.50
CA ALA A 62 3.40 -3.41 -9.69
C ALA A 62 3.45 -4.37 -10.90
N SER A 63 4.58 -5.06 -11.10
CA SER A 63 4.72 -6.03 -12.18
C SER A 63 3.74 -7.21 -12.05
N ALA A 64 3.54 -7.74 -10.84
CA ALA A 64 2.58 -8.81 -10.58
C ALA A 64 1.14 -8.37 -10.90
N ILE A 65 0.73 -7.18 -10.46
CA ILE A 65 -0.62 -6.64 -10.73
C ILE A 65 -0.82 -6.41 -12.23
N VAL A 66 0.17 -5.84 -12.93
CA VAL A 66 0.10 -5.62 -14.38
C VAL A 66 -0.10 -6.94 -15.11
N ARG A 67 0.66 -7.99 -14.75
CA ARG A 67 0.50 -9.32 -15.33
C ARG A 67 -0.88 -9.92 -15.05
N LEU A 68 -1.37 -9.79 -13.82
CA LEU A 68 -2.70 -10.27 -13.45
C LEU A 68 -3.77 -9.61 -14.32
N ILE A 69 -3.75 -8.27 -14.44
CA ILE A 69 -4.70 -7.54 -15.27
C ILE A 69 -4.57 -7.96 -16.74
N GLN A 70 -3.35 -8.14 -17.25
CA GLN A 70 -3.13 -8.61 -18.61
C GLN A 70 -3.77 -9.99 -18.85
N TYR A 71 -3.61 -10.94 -17.93
CA TYR A 71 -4.29 -12.24 -18.03
C TYR A 71 -5.81 -12.10 -17.99
N LEU A 72 -6.35 -11.27 -17.10
CA LEU A 72 -7.79 -11.01 -17.06
C LEU A 72 -8.31 -10.38 -18.36
N CYS A 73 -7.54 -9.50 -19.01
CA CYS A 73 -7.89 -8.93 -20.31
C CYS A 73 -7.88 -9.96 -21.44
N MET A 74 -6.95 -10.93 -21.41
CA MET A 74 -6.87 -11.98 -22.43
C MET A 74 -7.94 -13.07 -22.25
N TYR A 75 -8.41 -13.29 -21.03
CA TYR A 75 -9.40 -14.31 -20.69
C TYR A 75 -10.68 -13.69 -20.11
N PRO A 76 -11.60 -13.18 -20.96
CA PRO A 76 -12.80 -12.47 -20.51
C PRO A 76 -13.72 -13.32 -19.64
N GLU A 77 -13.71 -14.64 -19.80
CA GLU A 77 -14.52 -15.55 -18.97
C GLU A 77 -14.03 -15.59 -17.53
N ILE A 78 -12.70 -15.60 -17.34
CA ILE A 78 -12.05 -15.51 -16.03
C ILE A 78 -12.32 -14.14 -15.40
N GLN A 79 -12.20 -13.07 -16.21
CA GLN A 79 -12.51 -11.70 -15.76
C GLN A 79 -13.93 -11.54 -15.25
N LYS A 80 -14.94 -12.07 -15.96
CA LYS A 80 -16.35 -12.00 -15.53
C LYS A 80 -16.53 -12.66 -14.16
N ARG A 81 -15.92 -13.82 -13.96
CA ARG A 81 -16.00 -14.56 -12.71
C ARG A 81 -15.29 -13.85 -11.56
N ALA A 82 -14.09 -13.31 -11.79
CA ALA A 82 -13.37 -12.49 -10.82
C ALA A 82 -14.14 -11.22 -10.46
N ARG A 83 -14.75 -10.55 -11.45
CA ARG A 83 -15.59 -9.38 -11.22
C ARG A 83 -16.83 -9.70 -10.41
N ALA A 84 -17.47 -10.83 -10.65
CA ALA A 84 -18.63 -11.26 -9.85
C ALA A 84 -18.25 -11.47 -8.38
N GLU A 85 -17.12 -12.10 -8.12
CA GLU A 85 -16.58 -12.28 -6.76
C GLU A 85 -16.29 -10.93 -6.09
N ALA A 86 -15.57 -10.02 -6.77
CA ALA A 86 -15.29 -8.67 -6.23
C ALA A 86 -16.56 -7.85 -5.98
N THR A 87 -17.58 -7.99 -6.84
CA THR A 87 -18.85 -7.24 -6.72
C THR A 87 -19.76 -7.80 -5.61
N SER A 88 -19.53 -9.03 -5.16
CA SER A 88 -20.29 -9.63 -4.08
C SER A 88 -19.96 -9.04 -2.70
N ILE A 89 -18.85 -8.30 -2.60
CA ILE A 89 -18.37 -7.67 -1.37
C ILE A 89 -18.83 -6.21 -1.35
N GLU A 90 -19.65 -5.86 -0.37
CA GLU A 90 -20.21 -4.51 -0.21
C GLU A 90 -19.19 -3.53 0.39
N GLU A 91 -18.37 -4.00 1.34
CA GLU A 91 -17.33 -3.19 2.01
C GLU A 91 -15.95 -3.84 1.86
N LEU A 92 -15.04 -3.13 1.20
CA LEU A 92 -13.68 -3.58 0.98
C LEU A 92 -12.82 -3.25 2.21
N SER A 93 -12.44 -4.28 2.96
CA SER A 93 -11.54 -4.23 4.10
C SER A 93 -10.44 -5.28 3.95
N ALA A 94 -9.41 -5.22 4.79
CA ALA A 94 -8.34 -6.22 4.83
C ALA A 94 -8.87 -7.63 5.14
N THR A 95 -9.95 -7.72 5.94
CA THR A 95 -10.63 -9.00 6.24
C THR A 95 -11.43 -9.52 5.06
N SER A 96 -11.78 -8.67 4.09
CA SER A 96 -12.58 -9.06 2.93
C SER A 96 -11.82 -9.96 1.95
N ILE A 97 -10.49 -10.02 2.07
CA ILE A 97 -9.60 -10.85 1.25
C ILE A 97 -9.94 -12.34 1.39
N GLU A 98 -10.32 -12.78 2.59
CA GLU A 98 -10.71 -14.17 2.87
C GLU A 98 -11.92 -14.63 2.06
N TYR A 99 -12.76 -13.70 1.59
CA TYR A 99 -13.96 -13.98 0.79
C TYR A 99 -13.71 -13.90 -0.72
N MET A 100 -12.46 -13.74 -1.17
CA MET A 100 -12.09 -13.68 -2.60
C MET A 100 -11.12 -14.81 -3.03
N PRO A 101 -11.48 -16.09 -2.79
CA PRO A 101 -10.58 -17.20 -3.10
C PRO A 101 -10.27 -17.34 -4.59
N PHE A 102 -11.17 -16.91 -5.50
CA PHE A 102 -10.90 -17.00 -6.92
C PHE A 102 -9.91 -15.94 -7.41
N ILE A 103 -10.03 -14.70 -6.95
CA ILE A 103 -9.05 -13.64 -7.22
C ILE A 103 -7.69 -14.02 -6.63
N GLU A 104 -7.66 -14.58 -5.42
CA GLU A 104 -6.44 -15.08 -4.80
C GLU A 104 -5.78 -16.18 -5.66
N ALA A 105 -6.56 -17.16 -6.13
CA ALA A 105 -6.05 -18.20 -7.02
C ALA A 105 -5.52 -17.63 -8.35
N CYS A 106 -6.18 -16.62 -8.93
CA CYS A 106 -5.70 -15.95 -10.14
C CYS A 106 -4.38 -15.21 -9.89
N LEU A 107 -4.24 -14.56 -8.73
CA LEU A 107 -3.00 -13.90 -8.33
C LEU A 107 -1.88 -14.92 -8.14
N MET A 108 -2.15 -16.04 -7.44
CA MET A 108 -1.18 -17.12 -7.22
C MET A 108 -0.70 -17.74 -8.53
N GLU A 109 -1.60 -17.96 -9.50
CA GLU A 109 -1.20 -18.46 -10.82
C GLU A 109 -0.42 -17.41 -11.63
N THR A 110 -0.70 -16.13 -11.42
CA THR A 110 0.05 -15.05 -12.09
C THR A 110 1.51 -14.99 -11.64
N ILE A 111 1.78 -15.27 -10.36
CA ILE A 111 3.13 -15.24 -9.76
C ILE A 111 3.86 -16.58 -9.85
N ARG A 112 3.20 -17.65 -10.30
CA ARG A 112 3.78 -18.99 -10.47
C ARG A 112 4.77 -19.04 -11.63
#